data_AF-W7X4Q8-F1
#
_entry.id   AF-W7X4Q8-F1
#
_cell.length_a   1.000
_cell.length_b   1.000
_cell.length_c   1.000
_cell.angle_alpha   90.00
_cell.angle_beta   90.00
_cell.angle_gamma   90.00
#
_symmetry.space_group_name_H-M   'P 1'
#
loop_
_entity.id
_entity.type
_entity.pdbx_description
1 polymer ?
#
loop_
_entity_poly.entity_id
_entity_poly.type
_entity_poly.pdbx_seq_one_letter_code
_entity_poly.pdbx_strand_id
1 'polypeptide(L)'
;NFRECNKGEIISSYNNNFQECQTCDEGKYSLDFSGCYSCPSGGECTRGVILLKQGFWREEQYSSDIIECTNRLENCIGNSYGNAVCIEGNIGPLCEECDVYGTYWKTSYTKKNKFECIKCKEQTYNLWKLFLSILWIFFAVYLTVRRDKKNQRLRLIVNAFYKKNVYTFMDRQKTLLYEQKSKIYMKIFVNYIQIASAAVSFNLNIGAYVIDAISYLGVPISTSIDYLECLIKDLNSDIPLIYLKLIVSILCPLAILLVYLVYEVIIQKCYYKSTRLFSYSVYTASIFLFLYVQPDLVSQMIGLLSCRKIMNTDYILINMNYQCYTDTYKFYSIALVLPFLILCTIVLPAFLFIQIYISQRRHGLNDVKINLKYGFLFQEYKDSVYFWEIIKIIQKIVIIILLNFYSQVVMVKGILIYLVILFYGVLSNKYKPYQQDQLNKIDNYSTQICAFTILLCVFINNNQYNYLKIGCFIIIVLINSFFIIYIALRILKDKYNQVINLLFKVFEKYPSIQKYFKQRKIKINPALKQKIRSSLKEFAKLNQNQIKEMLSSIRNTKTNLSPTKQLDSIPNSHRQMLSIETDSSNFNTQMINSQTE
;
A
#
# COMPACT_ATOMS: atom_id res chain seq x y z
N ASN A 1 -37.63 -47.29 -39.69
CA ASN A 1 -37.53 -45.82 -39.82
C ASN A 1 -36.07 -45.44 -39.90
N PHE A 2 -35.63 -44.89 -41.04
CA PHE A 2 -34.28 -44.32 -41.16
C PHE A 2 -34.24 -42.99 -40.39
N ARG A 3 -33.21 -42.81 -39.58
CA ARG A 3 -32.93 -41.57 -38.85
C ARG A 3 -31.43 -41.31 -38.88
N GLU A 4 -31.05 -40.06 -38.67
CA GLU A 4 -29.65 -39.70 -38.42
C GLU A 4 -29.21 -40.20 -37.04
N CYS A 5 -27.92 -40.48 -36.90
CA CYS A 5 -27.33 -40.87 -35.63
C CYS A 5 -27.23 -39.67 -34.68
N ASN A 6 -27.54 -39.89 -33.41
CA ASN A 6 -27.46 -38.88 -32.37
C ASN A 6 -26.06 -38.90 -31.74
N LYS A 7 -25.67 -37.78 -31.12
CA LYS A 7 -24.42 -37.73 -30.33
C LYS A 7 -24.46 -38.84 -29.28
N GLY A 8 -23.36 -39.58 -29.17
CA GLY A 8 -23.26 -40.83 -28.40
C GLY A 8 -23.47 -42.12 -29.19
N GLU A 9 -23.77 -42.02 -30.48
CA GLU A 9 -23.84 -43.15 -31.41
C GLU A 9 -22.69 -43.09 -32.43
N ILE A 10 -22.40 -44.24 -33.05
CA ILE A 10 -21.48 -44.40 -34.17
C ILE A 10 -22.20 -44.97 -35.38
N ILE A 11 -21.72 -44.66 -36.59
CA ILE A 11 -22.24 -45.24 -37.82
C ILE A 11 -21.54 -46.58 -38.06
N SER A 12 -22.27 -47.68 -37.88
CA SER A 12 -21.77 -49.03 -38.14
C SER A 12 -22.33 -49.58 -39.46
N SER A 13 -21.50 -50.26 -40.26
CA SER A 13 -21.95 -50.94 -41.47
C SER A 13 -22.44 -52.35 -41.12
N TYR A 14 -23.71 -52.60 -41.38
CA TYR A 14 -24.35 -53.88 -41.21
C TYR A 14 -24.52 -54.57 -42.57
N ASN A 15 -23.95 -55.77 -42.73
CA ASN A 15 -24.04 -56.59 -43.95
C ASN A 15 -23.68 -55.84 -45.26
N ASN A 16 -22.68 -54.95 -45.24
CA ASN A 16 -22.12 -54.18 -46.37
C ASN A 16 -23.11 -53.30 -47.17
N ASN A 17 -24.41 -53.34 -46.88
CA ASN A 17 -25.46 -52.64 -47.62
C ASN A 17 -26.35 -51.73 -46.74
N PHE A 18 -26.27 -51.85 -45.41
CA PHE A 18 -27.05 -51.05 -44.47
C PHE A 18 -26.16 -50.34 -43.46
N GLN A 19 -26.57 -49.14 -43.04
CA GLN A 19 -25.95 -48.40 -41.95
C GLN A 19 -26.89 -48.43 -40.75
N GLU A 20 -26.34 -48.67 -39.56
CA GLU A 20 -27.05 -48.59 -38.30
C GLU A 20 -26.35 -47.65 -37.33
N CYS A 21 -27.13 -47.01 -36.45
CA CYS A 21 -26.60 -46.19 -35.37
C CYS A 21 -26.42 -47.06 -34.13
N GLN A 22 -25.17 -47.34 -33.77
CA GLN A 22 -24.83 -48.12 -32.59
C GLN A 22 -24.46 -47.18 -31.45
N THR A 23 -25.11 -47.33 -30.29
CA THR A 23 -24.76 -46.56 -29.08
C THR A 23 -23.45 -47.06 -28.48
N CYS A 24 -22.60 -46.15 -28.00
CA CYS A 24 -21.38 -46.54 -27.30
C CYS A 24 -21.67 -47.18 -25.93
N ASP A 25 -20.81 -48.12 -25.54
CA ASP A 25 -20.84 -48.77 -24.22
C ASP A 25 -20.65 -47.77 -23.06
N GLU A 26 -21.03 -48.19 -21.85
CA GLU A 26 -20.76 -47.47 -20.60
C GLU A 26 -19.28 -47.07 -20.48
N GLY A 27 -19.02 -45.83 -20.04
CA GLY A 27 -17.66 -45.30 -19.93
C GLY A 27 -17.02 -44.87 -21.26
N LYS A 28 -17.75 -44.93 -22.38
CA LYS A 28 -17.30 -44.39 -23.68
C LYS A 28 -18.25 -43.32 -24.21
N TYR A 29 -17.76 -42.51 -25.14
CA TYR A 29 -18.54 -41.46 -25.80
C TYR A 29 -18.22 -41.36 -27.31
N SER A 30 -19.13 -40.75 -28.07
CA SER A 30 -18.92 -40.43 -29.50
C SER A 30 -19.48 -39.04 -29.82
N LEU A 31 -18.63 -38.18 -30.41
CA LEU A 31 -19.03 -36.84 -30.87
C LEU A 31 -18.91 -36.69 -32.39
N ASP A 32 -18.14 -37.53 -33.07
CA ASP A 32 -17.85 -37.45 -34.52
C ASP A 32 -18.57 -38.56 -35.32
N PHE A 33 -19.31 -39.43 -34.64
CA PHE A 33 -19.98 -40.61 -35.20
C PHE A 33 -19.04 -41.67 -35.81
N SER A 34 -17.73 -41.51 -35.62
CA SER A 34 -16.71 -42.37 -36.24
C SER A 34 -16.27 -43.51 -35.31
N GLY A 35 -16.24 -43.25 -34.00
CA GLY A 35 -15.76 -44.20 -33.02
C GLY A 35 -16.18 -43.89 -31.59
N CYS A 36 -16.09 -44.90 -30.73
CA CYS A 36 -16.34 -44.76 -29.30
C CYS A 36 -15.02 -44.57 -28.56
N TYR A 37 -14.84 -43.39 -27.97
CA TYR A 37 -13.64 -42.99 -27.24
C TYR A 37 -13.82 -43.15 -25.73
N SER A 38 -12.71 -43.28 -25.00
CA SER A 38 -12.73 -43.37 -23.53
C SER A 38 -13.21 -42.06 -22.90
N CYS A 39 -14.03 -42.13 -21.85
CA CYS A 39 -14.59 -40.94 -21.21
C CYS A 39 -13.50 -39.96 -20.72
N PRO A 40 -13.62 -38.65 -21.04
CA PRO A 40 -12.63 -37.66 -20.60
C PRO A 40 -12.68 -37.44 -19.08
N SER A 41 -11.55 -37.02 -18.52
CA SER A 41 -11.47 -36.64 -17.10
C SER A 41 -12.43 -35.49 -16.79
N GLY A 42 -13.16 -35.58 -15.68
CA GLY A 42 -14.22 -34.62 -15.33
C GLY A 42 -15.58 -34.89 -15.98
N GLY A 43 -15.67 -35.92 -16.84
CA GLY A 43 -16.92 -36.43 -17.39
C GLY A 43 -17.37 -37.75 -16.76
N GLU A 44 -18.65 -38.05 -16.90
CA GLU A 44 -19.27 -39.36 -16.69
C GLU A 44 -20.05 -39.72 -17.95
N CYS A 45 -19.66 -40.80 -18.63
CA CYS A 45 -20.19 -41.12 -19.94
C CYS A 45 -21.23 -42.23 -19.84
N THR A 46 -22.49 -41.88 -20.10
CA THR A 46 -23.62 -42.80 -20.11
C THR A 46 -24.27 -42.79 -21.50
N ARG A 47 -24.54 -43.97 -22.06
CA ARG A 47 -25.12 -44.13 -23.41
C ARG A 47 -24.38 -43.32 -24.49
N GLY A 48 -23.06 -43.26 -24.41
CA GLY A 48 -22.24 -42.51 -25.36
C GLY A 48 -22.20 -40.99 -25.20
N VAL A 49 -22.91 -40.41 -24.23
CA VAL A 49 -22.95 -38.95 -24.00
C VAL A 49 -22.15 -38.58 -22.76
N ILE A 50 -21.39 -37.49 -22.86
CA ILE A 50 -20.61 -36.94 -21.75
C ILE A 50 -21.52 -36.12 -20.82
N LEU A 51 -21.73 -36.59 -19.60
CA LEU A 51 -22.29 -35.83 -18.49
C LEU A 51 -21.15 -35.15 -17.72
N LEU A 52 -21.27 -33.84 -17.49
CA LEU A 52 -20.23 -33.06 -16.83
C LEU A 52 -20.32 -33.23 -15.30
N LYS A 53 -19.22 -33.61 -14.63
CA LYS A 53 -19.19 -33.74 -13.17
C LYS A 53 -19.18 -32.37 -12.48
N GLN A 54 -19.64 -32.34 -11.23
CA GLN A 54 -19.49 -31.17 -10.37
C GLN A 54 -18.01 -30.81 -10.19
N GLY A 55 -17.70 -29.50 -10.16
CA GLY A 55 -16.33 -28.98 -10.12
C GLY A 55 -15.66 -28.80 -11.48
N PHE A 56 -16.34 -29.18 -12.57
CA PHE A 56 -15.83 -29.03 -13.93
C PHE A 56 -16.69 -28.10 -14.76
N TRP A 57 -16.08 -27.47 -15.76
CA TRP A 57 -16.69 -26.54 -16.70
C TRP A 57 -16.40 -26.95 -18.14
N ARG A 58 -17.35 -26.68 -19.03
CA ARG A 58 -17.22 -26.81 -20.48
C ARG A 58 -18.00 -25.70 -21.16
N GLU A 59 -17.49 -25.22 -22.30
CA GLU A 59 -18.13 -24.14 -23.06
C GLU A 59 -19.39 -24.63 -23.78
N GLU A 60 -19.28 -25.75 -24.49
CA GLU A 60 -20.34 -26.30 -25.36
C GLU A 60 -20.92 -27.61 -24.82
N GLN A 61 -22.18 -27.89 -25.17
CA GLN A 61 -22.88 -29.11 -24.72
C GLN A 61 -22.21 -30.40 -25.18
N TYR A 62 -21.68 -30.41 -26.40
CA TYR A 62 -21.14 -31.60 -27.08
C TYR A 62 -19.65 -31.43 -27.36
N SER A 63 -18.89 -31.08 -26.32
CA SER A 63 -17.42 -31.00 -26.36
C SER A 63 -16.80 -31.98 -25.37
N SER A 64 -15.68 -32.58 -25.77
CA SER A 64 -14.79 -33.37 -24.92
C SER A 64 -13.83 -32.51 -24.09
N ASP A 65 -13.76 -31.21 -24.39
CA ASP A 65 -12.87 -30.28 -23.70
C ASP A 65 -13.49 -29.86 -22.37
N ILE A 66 -13.05 -30.53 -21.31
CA ILE A 66 -13.51 -30.34 -19.94
C ILE A 66 -12.35 -29.81 -19.10
N ILE A 67 -12.61 -28.77 -18.31
CA ILE A 67 -11.61 -28.15 -17.44
C ILE A 67 -12.13 -28.04 -16.00
N GLU A 68 -11.26 -28.25 -15.04
CA GLU A 68 -11.58 -28.13 -13.61
C GLU A 68 -11.65 -26.66 -13.16
N CYS A 69 -12.62 -26.34 -12.31
CA CYS A 69 -12.80 -25.02 -11.71
C CYS A 69 -11.83 -24.82 -10.52
N THR A 70 -10.55 -24.72 -10.86
CA THR A 70 -9.40 -24.70 -9.93
C THR A 70 -9.47 -23.69 -8.79
N ASN A 71 -10.09 -22.53 -9.01
CA ASN A 71 -10.16 -21.47 -8.00
C ASN A 71 -11.25 -21.71 -6.96
N ARG A 72 -12.41 -22.26 -7.38
CA ARG A 72 -13.50 -22.65 -6.50
C ARG A 72 -14.38 -23.71 -7.16
N LEU A 73 -14.20 -24.96 -6.75
CA LEU A 73 -14.93 -26.12 -7.29
C LEU A 73 -16.45 -25.97 -7.16
N GLU A 74 -16.91 -25.38 -6.06
CA GLU A 74 -18.34 -25.15 -5.78
C GLU A 74 -19.04 -24.23 -6.80
N ASN A 75 -18.29 -23.38 -7.51
CA ASN A 75 -18.88 -22.48 -8.50
C ASN A 75 -19.41 -23.22 -9.73
N CYS A 76 -18.93 -24.44 -9.97
CA CYS A 76 -19.28 -25.27 -11.12
C CYS A 76 -20.17 -26.44 -10.67
N ILE A 77 -21.48 -26.32 -10.87
CA ILE A 77 -22.48 -27.29 -10.42
C ILE A 77 -22.54 -28.55 -11.30
N GLY A 78 -21.92 -28.51 -12.49
CA GLY A 78 -21.88 -29.64 -13.44
C GLY A 78 -23.15 -29.76 -14.29
N ASN A 79 -23.36 -30.94 -14.88
CA ASN A 79 -24.57 -31.37 -15.62
C ASN A 79 -25.02 -30.55 -16.84
N SER A 80 -24.35 -29.46 -17.19
CA SER A 80 -24.75 -28.57 -18.30
C SER A 80 -23.53 -28.05 -19.08
N TYR A 81 -23.64 -26.88 -19.73
CA TYR A 81 -22.56 -26.21 -20.46
C TYR A 81 -22.69 -24.67 -20.37
N GLY A 82 -21.60 -23.95 -20.63
CA GLY A 82 -21.55 -22.50 -20.57
C GLY A 82 -21.97 -21.94 -19.20
N ASN A 83 -22.80 -20.89 -19.20
CA ASN A 83 -23.27 -20.25 -17.97
C ASN A 83 -24.20 -21.14 -17.13
N ALA A 84 -24.82 -22.17 -17.72
CA ALA A 84 -25.71 -23.08 -17.00
C ALA A 84 -24.95 -24.05 -16.07
N VAL A 85 -23.63 -24.14 -16.21
CA VAL A 85 -22.76 -24.86 -15.27
C VAL A 85 -22.48 -24.03 -14.01
N CYS A 86 -22.78 -22.74 -14.04
CA CYS A 86 -22.43 -21.85 -12.94
C CYS A 86 -23.48 -21.84 -11.83
N ILE A 87 -23.00 -21.70 -10.59
CA ILE A 87 -23.85 -21.38 -9.44
C ILE A 87 -24.53 -20.00 -9.65
N GLU A 88 -25.70 -19.82 -9.05
CA GLU A 88 -26.48 -18.59 -9.16
C GLU A 88 -25.63 -17.32 -8.90
N GLY A 89 -25.65 -16.39 -9.84
CA GLY A 89 -24.92 -15.13 -9.79
C GLY A 89 -23.56 -15.15 -10.50
N ASN A 90 -22.96 -16.32 -10.69
CA ASN A 90 -21.70 -16.49 -11.41
C ASN A 90 -21.95 -16.77 -12.90
N ILE A 91 -21.06 -16.33 -13.77
CA ILE A 91 -21.08 -16.53 -15.23
C ILE A 91 -19.65 -16.63 -15.79
N GLY A 92 -19.55 -16.95 -17.07
CA GLY A 92 -18.32 -16.93 -17.84
C GLY A 92 -17.44 -18.17 -17.62
N PRO A 93 -16.23 -18.17 -18.19
CA PRO A 93 -15.30 -19.28 -18.09
C PRO A 93 -14.98 -19.61 -16.63
N LEU A 94 -15.05 -20.91 -16.28
CA LEU A 94 -14.82 -21.43 -14.92
C LEU A 94 -15.74 -20.84 -13.83
N CYS A 95 -16.79 -20.11 -14.21
CA CYS A 95 -17.74 -19.48 -13.29
C CYS A 95 -17.05 -18.56 -12.26
N GLU A 96 -16.03 -17.82 -12.69
CA GLU A 96 -15.21 -16.96 -11.82
C GLU A 96 -15.68 -15.49 -11.78
N GLU A 97 -16.57 -15.08 -12.69
CA GLU A 97 -17.09 -13.71 -12.80
C GLU A 97 -18.55 -13.60 -12.39
N CYS A 98 -18.98 -12.42 -11.96
CA CYS A 98 -20.37 -12.17 -11.57
C CYS A 98 -21.20 -11.62 -12.74
N ASP A 99 -22.49 -11.96 -12.78
CA ASP A 99 -23.46 -11.39 -13.73
C ASP A 99 -23.89 -9.98 -13.28
N VAL A 100 -22.99 -9.02 -13.46
CA VAL A 100 -23.20 -7.62 -13.07
C VAL A 100 -24.41 -7.03 -13.77
N TYR A 101 -24.58 -7.34 -15.06
CA TYR A 101 -25.70 -6.82 -15.84
C TYR A 101 -27.02 -7.54 -15.56
N GLY A 102 -27.00 -8.76 -15.02
CA GLY A 102 -28.18 -9.61 -14.87
C GLY A 102 -28.68 -10.14 -16.22
N THR A 103 -27.76 -10.36 -17.15
CA THR A 103 -28.07 -10.81 -18.52
C THR A 103 -28.61 -12.25 -18.52
N TYR A 104 -27.96 -13.11 -17.73
CA TYR A 104 -28.27 -14.52 -17.63
C TYR A 104 -29.25 -14.78 -16.48
N TRP A 105 -28.91 -14.35 -15.26
CA TRP A 105 -29.69 -14.62 -14.04
C TRP A 105 -30.90 -13.70 -13.85
N LYS A 106 -31.08 -12.67 -14.70
CA LYS A 106 -32.12 -11.61 -14.62
C LYS A 106 -32.05 -10.72 -13.37
N THR A 107 -31.18 -11.07 -12.44
CA THR A 107 -30.80 -10.32 -11.24
C THR A 107 -29.34 -9.89 -11.33
N SER A 108 -29.00 -8.71 -10.82
CA SER A 108 -27.63 -8.17 -10.88
C SER A 108 -26.80 -8.62 -9.67
N TYR A 109 -25.58 -9.11 -9.93
CA TYR A 109 -24.66 -9.59 -8.92
C TYR A 109 -23.30 -8.89 -9.00
N THR A 110 -22.64 -8.70 -7.87
CA THR A 110 -21.28 -8.14 -7.77
C THR A 110 -20.39 -9.00 -6.91
N LYS A 111 -19.08 -8.76 -6.96
CA LYS A 111 -18.07 -9.48 -6.19
C LYS A 111 -18.24 -9.16 -4.71
N LYS A 112 -18.38 -10.20 -3.89
CA LYS A 112 -18.33 -10.14 -2.42
C LYS A 112 -16.92 -10.40 -1.91
N ASN A 113 -16.35 -11.50 -2.40
CA ASN A 113 -14.99 -11.97 -2.16
C ASN A 113 -14.43 -12.46 -3.50
N LYS A 114 -13.18 -12.95 -3.50
CA LYS A 114 -12.57 -13.54 -4.69
C LYS A 114 -13.42 -14.73 -5.18
N PHE A 115 -13.92 -14.64 -6.42
CA PHE A 115 -14.77 -15.64 -7.08
C PHE A 115 -16.15 -15.89 -6.43
N GLU A 116 -16.57 -15.07 -5.46
CA GLU A 116 -17.90 -15.16 -4.84
C GLU A 116 -18.76 -13.96 -5.22
N CYS A 117 -20.01 -14.23 -5.62
CA CYS A 117 -20.95 -13.21 -6.04
C CYS A 117 -22.08 -13.02 -5.02
N ILE A 118 -22.53 -11.76 -4.86
CA ILE A 118 -23.68 -11.37 -4.04
C ILE A 118 -24.59 -10.45 -4.84
N LYS A 119 -25.89 -10.43 -4.54
CA LYS A 119 -26.86 -9.54 -5.19
C LYS A 119 -26.48 -8.08 -4.95
N CYS A 120 -26.57 -7.24 -6.00
CA CYS A 120 -26.27 -5.81 -5.90
C CYS A 120 -27.09 -5.09 -4.81
N LYS A 121 -28.35 -5.52 -4.58
CA LYS A 121 -29.20 -4.95 -3.52
C LYS A 121 -28.62 -5.16 -2.11
N GLU A 122 -28.01 -6.31 -1.86
CA GLU A 122 -27.41 -6.67 -0.57
C GLU A 122 -26.05 -6.01 -0.36
N GLN A 123 -25.40 -5.56 -1.44
CA GLN A 123 -24.11 -4.86 -1.35
C GLN A 123 -24.20 -3.53 -0.58
N THR A 124 -25.40 -2.93 -0.49
CA THR A 124 -25.65 -1.70 0.28
C THR A 124 -25.22 -1.82 1.74
N TYR A 125 -25.35 -3.01 2.34
CA TYR A 125 -24.89 -3.28 3.71
C TYR A 125 -23.37 -3.21 3.87
N ASN A 126 -22.59 -3.35 2.79
CA ASN A 126 -21.13 -3.32 2.83
C ASN A 126 -20.54 -1.93 2.50
N LEU A 127 -21.36 -0.91 2.22
CA LEU A 127 -20.88 0.44 1.89
C LEU A 127 -20.03 1.09 2.99
N TRP A 128 -20.20 0.68 4.26
CA TRP A 128 -19.34 1.16 5.34
C TRP A 128 -17.86 0.78 5.15
N LYS A 129 -17.57 -0.36 4.49
CA LYS A 129 -16.19 -0.77 4.20
C LYS A 129 -15.52 0.20 3.22
N LEU A 130 -16.25 0.64 2.20
CA LEU A 130 -15.81 1.69 1.27
C LEU A 130 -15.53 2.99 2.03
N PHE A 131 -16.45 3.43 2.91
CA PHE A 131 -16.24 4.62 3.73
C PHE A 131 -14.99 4.50 4.61
N LEU A 132 -14.77 3.35 5.24
CA LEU A 132 -13.60 3.09 6.07
C LEU A 132 -12.30 3.16 5.26
N SER A 133 -12.29 2.62 4.04
CA SER A 133 -11.13 2.66 3.15
C SER A 133 -10.77 4.10 2.75
N ILE A 134 -11.74 4.92 2.34
CA ILE A 134 -11.54 6.33 1.97
C ILE A 134 -11.05 7.12 3.19
N LEU A 135 -11.68 6.89 4.36
CA LEU A 135 -11.29 7.51 5.62
C LEU A 135 -9.87 7.13 6.02
N TRP A 136 -9.45 5.88 5.80
CA TRP A 136 -8.08 5.44 6.04
C TRP A 136 -7.08 6.16 5.13
N ILE A 137 -7.35 6.27 3.82
CA ILE A 137 -6.45 6.97 2.89
C ILE A 137 -6.32 8.44 3.32
N PHE A 138 -7.45 9.10 3.59
CA PHE A 138 -7.45 10.49 4.03
C PHE A 138 -6.68 10.65 5.36
N PHE A 139 -6.90 9.75 6.31
CA PHE A 139 -6.19 9.74 7.59
C PHE A 139 -4.68 9.50 7.41
N ALA A 140 -4.27 8.61 6.51
CA ALA A 140 -2.88 8.34 6.21
C ALA A 140 -2.18 9.55 5.57
N VAL A 141 -2.83 10.22 4.61
CA VAL A 141 -2.36 11.49 4.02
C VAL A 141 -2.24 12.54 5.11
N TYR A 142 -3.30 12.75 5.89
CA TYR A 142 -3.35 13.73 6.97
C TYR A 142 -2.22 13.54 7.98
N LEU A 143 -2.05 12.32 8.51
CA LEU A 143 -1.00 12.00 9.46
C LEU A 143 0.39 12.25 8.88
N THR A 144 0.61 11.81 7.65
CA THR A 144 1.90 11.92 6.97
C THR A 144 2.27 13.39 6.76
N VAL A 145 1.37 14.18 6.18
CA VAL A 145 1.63 15.59 5.89
C VAL A 145 1.73 16.42 7.17
N ARG A 146 0.86 16.20 8.16
CA ARG A 146 0.92 16.93 9.44
C ARG A 146 2.24 16.68 10.16
N ARG A 147 2.71 15.43 10.19
CA ARG A 147 4.01 15.07 10.79
C ARG A 147 5.15 15.75 10.05
N ASP A 148 5.11 15.70 8.73
CA ASP A 148 6.18 16.26 7.91
C ASP A 148 6.24 17.80 8.03
N LYS A 149 5.08 18.48 8.06
CA LYS A 149 5.01 19.92 8.34
C LYS A 149 5.63 20.28 9.69
N LYS A 150 5.35 19.52 10.74
CA LYS A 150 5.92 19.76 12.07
C LYS A 150 7.46 19.66 12.01
N ASN A 151 7.96 18.62 11.37
CA ASN A 151 9.39 18.38 11.20
C ASN A 151 10.06 19.50 10.40
N GLN A 152 9.44 19.97 9.33
CA GLN A 152 9.98 21.09 8.55
C GLN A 152 9.97 22.39 9.32
N ARG A 153 8.93 22.68 10.12
CA ARG A 153 8.92 23.85 11.01
C ARG A 153 10.11 23.81 11.96
N LEU A 154 10.37 22.66 12.59
CA LEU A 154 11.53 22.49 13.46
C LEU A 154 12.85 22.70 12.69
N ARG A 155 12.97 22.14 11.47
CA ARG A 155 14.15 22.36 10.62
C ARG A 155 14.36 23.83 10.28
N LEU A 156 13.32 24.55 9.88
CA LEU A 156 13.43 25.98 9.55
C LEU A 156 13.87 26.80 10.75
N ILE A 157 13.30 26.52 11.93
CA ILE A 157 13.69 27.13 13.21
C ILE A 157 15.17 26.86 13.49
N VAL A 158 15.57 25.59 13.49
CA VAL A 158 16.94 25.19 13.78
C VAL A 158 17.92 25.77 12.75
N ASN A 159 17.56 25.77 11.46
CA ASN A 159 18.37 26.39 10.41
C ASN A 159 18.49 27.92 10.57
N ALA A 160 17.46 28.60 11.08
CA ALA A 160 17.48 30.04 11.32
C ALA A 160 18.33 30.40 12.55
N PHE A 161 18.21 29.67 13.66
CA PHE A 161 18.94 29.93 14.90
C PHE A 161 20.41 29.50 14.84
N TYR A 162 20.71 28.38 14.17
CA TYR A 162 22.05 27.78 14.17
C TYR A 162 22.86 28.05 12.90
N LYS A 163 22.43 28.99 12.03
CA LYS A 163 23.20 29.39 10.84
C LYS A 163 24.55 30.04 11.16
N LYS A 164 24.86 30.31 12.44
CA LYS A 164 26.03 31.12 12.86
C LYS A 164 27.07 30.40 13.74
N ASN A 165 26.83 29.20 14.26
CA ASN A 165 27.79 28.48 15.12
C ASN A 165 28.07 27.06 14.59
N VAL A 166 29.36 26.71 14.50
CA VAL A 166 29.89 25.47 13.89
C VAL A 166 29.76 24.24 14.81
N TYR A 167 29.72 24.43 16.14
CA TYR A 167 29.85 23.33 17.11
C TYR A 167 28.58 22.55 17.47
N THR A 168 27.39 22.92 16.95
CA THR A 168 26.11 22.24 17.27
C THR A 168 25.49 21.48 16.09
N PHE A 169 26.21 21.28 14.99
CA PHE A 169 25.69 20.60 13.80
C PHE A 169 25.24 19.14 14.06
N MET A 170 26.02 18.38 14.84
CA MET A 170 25.69 16.98 15.18
C MET A 170 24.45 16.87 16.06
N ASP A 171 24.29 17.76 17.04
CA ASP A 171 23.14 17.78 17.95
C ASP A 171 21.86 18.22 17.23
N ARG A 172 22.00 19.14 16.28
CA ARG A 172 20.97 19.55 15.32
C ARG A 172 20.47 18.37 14.48
N GLN A 173 21.38 17.58 13.90
CA GLN A 173 20.99 16.45 13.06
C GLN A 173 20.32 15.34 13.87
N LYS A 174 20.83 15.02 15.07
CA LYS A 174 20.21 14.03 15.97
C LYS A 174 18.80 14.41 16.40
N THR A 175 18.58 15.66 16.81
CA THR A 175 17.26 16.15 17.26
C THR A 175 16.24 16.16 16.11
N LEU A 176 16.65 16.59 14.91
CA LEU A 176 15.79 16.61 13.73
C LEU A 176 15.42 15.21 13.23
N LEU A 177 16.36 14.26 13.33
CA LEU A 177 16.12 12.86 12.97
C LEU A 177 15.28 12.12 14.02
N TYR A 178 15.31 12.54 15.28
CA TYR A 178 14.47 11.98 16.34
C TYR A 178 12.98 12.29 16.11
N GLU A 179 12.63 13.51 15.70
CA GLU A 179 11.22 13.87 15.39
C GLU A 179 10.68 13.23 14.09
N GLN A 180 11.56 12.73 13.21
CA GLN A 180 11.17 12.19 11.90
C GLN A 180 10.72 10.73 11.90
N LYS A 181 11.00 9.97 12.96
CA LYS A 181 10.81 8.51 13.02
C LYS A 181 9.40 8.06 12.62
N SER A 182 8.36 8.73 13.11
CA SER A 182 6.95 8.46 12.78
C SER A 182 6.59 8.46 11.29
N LYS A 183 7.11 9.41 10.51
CA LYS A 183 6.84 9.49 9.06
C LYS A 183 7.51 8.31 8.34
N ILE A 184 8.73 7.99 8.75
CA ILE A 184 9.53 6.93 8.13
C ILE A 184 8.91 5.56 8.45
N TYR A 185 8.41 5.34 9.67
CA TYR A 185 7.66 4.13 10.01
C TYR A 185 6.42 3.94 9.16
N MET A 186 5.66 5.01 8.87
CA MET A 186 4.49 4.91 7.98
C MET A 186 4.88 4.47 6.58
N LYS A 187 5.97 5.01 6.02
CA LYS A 187 6.47 4.60 4.70
C LYS A 187 6.93 3.14 4.67
N ILE A 188 7.68 2.70 5.68
CA ILE A 188 8.10 1.30 5.79
C ILE A 188 6.87 0.39 5.90
N PHE A 189 5.88 0.77 6.73
CA PHE A 189 4.63 0.03 6.89
C PHE A 189 3.84 -0.09 5.58
N VAL A 190 3.66 1.03 4.86
CA VAL A 190 3.01 1.05 3.54
C VAL A 190 3.72 0.13 2.56
N ASN A 191 5.05 0.24 2.46
CA ASN A 191 5.84 -0.60 1.55
C ASN A 191 5.72 -2.09 1.91
N TYR A 192 5.77 -2.42 3.20
CA TYR A 192 5.56 -3.77 3.70
C TYR A 192 4.19 -4.33 3.31
N ILE A 193 3.10 -3.59 3.59
CA ILE A 193 1.74 -4.04 3.27
C ILE A 193 1.54 -4.20 1.76
N GLN A 194 2.07 -3.28 0.94
CA GLN A 194 2.00 -3.35 -0.52
C GLN A 194 2.71 -4.59 -1.10
N ILE A 195 3.77 -5.07 -0.45
CA ILE A 195 4.46 -6.32 -0.86
C ILE A 195 3.74 -7.53 -0.25
N ALA A 196 3.31 -7.46 1.00
CA ALA A 196 2.59 -8.54 1.68
C ALA A 196 1.25 -8.87 0.99
N SER A 197 0.57 -7.89 0.39
CA SER A 197 -0.66 -8.12 -0.38
C SER A 197 -0.47 -9.02 -1.60
N ALA A 198 0.76 -9.15 -2.12
CA ALA A 198 1.07 -10.11 -3.18
C ALA A 198 0.76 -11.56 -2.75
N ALA A 199 0.81 -11.87 -1.46
CA ALA A 199 0.47 -13.19 -0.90
C ALA A 199 -0.99 -13.58 -1.17
N VAL A 200 -1.91 -12.61 -1.32
CA VAL A 200 -3.33 -12.87 -1.64
C VAL A 200 -3.49 -13.51 -3.03
N SER A 201 -2.54 -13.29 -3.95
CA SER A 201 -2.56 -13.88 -5.29
C SER A 201 -2.27 -15.39 -5.32
N PHE A 202 -1.91 -16.00 -4.19
CA PHE A 202 -1.60 -17.43 -4.08
C PHE A 202 -2.82 -18.29 -3.72
N ASN A 203 -4.01 -17.69 -3.59
CA ASN A 203 -5.27 -18.40 -3.31
C ASN A 203 -5.19 -19.35 -2.11
N LEU A 204 -4.48 -18.92 -1.06
CA LEU A 204 -4.52 -19.65 0.20
C LEU A 204 -5.96 -19.62 0.74
N ASN A 205 -6.46 -20.73 1.28
CA ASN A 205 -7.75 -20.81 1.99
C ASN A 205 -7.67 -20.04 3.33
N ILE A 206 -7.46 -18.73 3.25
CA ILE A 206 -7.45 -17.80 4.38
C ILE A 206 -8.89 -17.37 4.64
N GLY A 207 -9.24 -17.17 5.91
CA GLY A 207 -10.51 -16.52 6.25
C GLY A 207 -10.65 -15.15 5.55
N ALA A 208 -11.82 -14.90 4.97
CA ALA A 208 -12.12 -13.71 4.14
C ALA A 208 -11.74 -12.38 4.81
N TYR A 209 -11.92 -12.26 6.14
CA TYR A 209 -11.60 -11.05 6.89
C TYR A 209 -10.12 -10.63 6.82
N VAL A 210 -9.20 -11.59 6.80
CA VAL A 210 -7.75 -11.30 6.74
C VAL A 210 -7.38 -10.85 5.33
N ILE A 211 -7.93 -11.50 4.30
CA ILE A 211 -7.74 -11.10 2.90
C ILE A 211 -8.27 -9.69 2.67
N ASP A 212 -9.48 -9.40 3.15
CA ASP A 212 -10.08 -8.06 3.07
C ASP A 212 -9.17 -7.02 3.70
N ALA A 213 -8.72 -7.24 4.95
CA ALA A 213 -7.87 -6.30 5.66
C ALA A 213 -6.55 -6.01 4.94
N ILE A 214 -5.88 -7.05 4.41
CA ILE A 214 -4.64 -6.89 3.65
C ILE A 214 -4.89 -6.15 2.33
N SER A 215 -5.99 -6.46 1.64
CA SER A 215 -6.35 -5.87 0.36
C SER A 215 -6.69 -4.39 0.51
N TYR A 216 -7.48 -4.00 1.51
CA TYR A 216 -7.80 -2.60 1.79
C TYR A 216 -6.59 -1.73 2.15
N LEU A 217 -5.55 -2.31 2.74
CA LEU A 217 -4.35 -1.57 3.10
C LEU A 217 -3.29 -1.58 1.99
N GLY A 218 -3.23 -2.65 1.17
CA GLY A 218 -2.20 -2.81 0.14
C GLY A 218 -2.63 -2.44 -1.27
N VAL A 219 -3.92 -2.62 -1.60
CA VAL A 219 -4.52 -2.44 -2.93
C VAL A 219 -5.87 -1.69 -2.80
N PRO A 220 -5.88 -0.51 -2.16
CA PRO A 220 -7.10 0.15 -1.66
C PRO A 220 -8.07 0.59 -2.76
N ILE A 221 -7.58 0.98 -3.94
CA ILE A 221 -8.41 1.50 -5.04
C ILE A 221 -9.14 0.37 -5.74
N SER A 222 -8.44 -0.71 -6.14
CA SER A 222 -9.08 -1.84 -6.80
C SER A 222 -10.16 -2.45 -5.90
N THR A 223 -9.83 -2.71 -4.63
CA THR A 223 -10.78 -3.29 -3.68
C THR A 223 -11.97 -2.37 -3.44
N SER A 224 -11.79 -1.05 -3.40
CA SER A 224 -12.89 -0.10 -3.23
C SER A 224 -13.83 -0.04 -4.45
N ILE A 225 -13.28 -0.17 -5.65
CA ILE A 225 -14.04 -0.03 -6.90
C ILE A 225 -14.93 -1.24 -7.17
N ASP A 226 -14.56 -2.43 -6.70
CA ASP A 226 -15.44 -3.60 -6.74
C ASP A 226 -16.75 -3.37 -5.96
N TYR A 227 -16.73 -2.58 -4.86
CA TYR A 227 -17.95 -2.18 -4.16
C TYR A 227 -18.80 -1.15 -4.92
N LEU A 228 -18.15 -0.34 -5.77
CA LEU A 228 -18.83 0.64 -6.60
C LEU A 228 -19.34 0.05 -7.92
N GLU A 229 -19.02 -1.21 -8.24
CA GLU A 229 -19.35 -1.83 -9.52
C GLU A 229 -20.85 -1.77 -9.87
N CYS A 230 -21.74 -2.03 -8.91
CA CYS A 230 -23.18 -1.89 -9.12
C CYS A 230 -23.60 -0.44 -9.42
N LEU A 231 -22.96 0.56 -8.81
CA LEU A 231 -23.26 1.98 -9.06
C LEU A 231 -22.68 2.45 -10.41
N ILE A 232 -21.49 1.94 -10.77
CA ILE A 232 -20.80 2.28 -12.01
C ILE A 232 -21.58 1.72 -13.21
N LYS A 233 -22.12 0.50 -13.07
CA LYS A 233 -22.99 -0.12 -14.08
C LYS A 233 -24.16 0.79 -14.47
N ASP A 234 -24.81 1.42 -13.49
CA ASP A 234 -26.02 2.23 -13.70
C ASP A 234 -25.74 3.57 -14.43
N LEU A 235 -24.47 3.92 -14.67
CA LEU A 235 -24.09 5.10 -15.45
C LEU A 235 -24.40 4.98 -16.95
N ASN A 236 -24.86 3.83 -17.44
CA ASN A 236 -25.29 3.57 -18.83
C ASN A 236 -24.36 4.21 -19.89
N SER A 237 -23.06 3.94 -19.76
CA SER A 237 -22.04 4.41 -20.70
C SER A 237 -21.79 3.38 -21.80
N ASP A 238 -21.46 3.84 -23.01
CA ASP A 238 -21.00 2.99 -24.12
C ASP A 238 -19.62 2.35 -23.86
N ILE A 239 -18.91 2.80 -22.82
CA ILE A 239 -17.60 2.28 -22.44
C ILE A 239 -17.78 0.95 -21.68
N PRO A 240 -17.09 -0.15 -22.07
CA PRO A 240 -17.15 -1.40 -21.34
C PRO A 240 -16.75 -1.22 -19.86
N LEU A 241 -17.49 -1.88 -18.97
CA LEU A 241 -17.41 -1.68 -17.51
C LEU A 241 -15.99 -1.76 -16.97
N ILE A 242 -15.18 -2.69 -17.48
CA ILE A 242 -13.78 -2.89 -17.04
C ILE A 242 -12.91 -1.64 -17.27
N TYR A 243 -13.11 -0.91 -18.36
CA TYR A 243 -12.37 0.31 -18.67
C TYR A 243 -12.96 1.51 -17.93
N LEU A 244 -14.28 1.54 -17.74
CA LEU A 244 -14.91 2.56 -16.92
C LEU A 244 -14.45 2.48 -15.45
N LYS A 245 -14.31 1.27 -14.90
CA LYS A 245 -13.70 1.03 -13.57
C LYS A 245 -12.29 1.61 -13.52
N LEU A 246 -11.45 1.39 -14.53
CA LEU A 246 -10.09 1.97 -14.58
C LEU A 246 -10.10 3.50 -14.62
N ILE A 247 -11.01 4.12 -15.38
CA ILE A 247 -11.13 5.60 -15.43
C ILE A 247 -11.44 6.14 -14.02
N VAL A 248 -12.40 5.51 -13.32
CA VAL A 248 -12.72 5.86 -11.93
C VAL A 248 -11.52 5.65 -11.01
N SER A 249 -10.75 4.55 -11.17
CA SER A 249 -9.50 4.30 -10.43
C SER A 249 -8.49 5.42 -10.60
N ILE A 250 -8.29 5.91 -11.82
CA ILE A 250 -7.32 6.97 -12.16
C ILE A 250 -7.76 8.32 -11.57
N LEU A 251 -9.07 8.61 -11.57
CA LEU A 251 -9.61 9.86 -11.04
C LEU A 251 -9.68 9.91 -9.51
N CYS A 252 -9.81 8.74 -8.85
CA CYS A 252 -9.89 8.63 -7.40
C CYS A 252 -8.78 9.36 -6.62
N PRO A 253 -7.47 9.16 -6.90
CA PRO A 253 -6.41 9.87 -6.17
C PRO A 253 -6.46 11.39 -6.38
N LEU A 254 -6.92 11.87 -7.55
CA LEU A 254 -7.12 13.30 -7.80
C LEU A 254 -8.26 13.86 -6.95
N ALA A 255 -9.38 13.12 -6.83
CA ALA A 255 -10.49 13.50 -5.96
C ALA A 255 -10.06 13.56 -4.49
N ILE A 256 -9.30 12.56 -4.01
CA ILE A 256 -8.77 12.54 -2.64
C ILE A 256 -7.83 13.73 -2.41
N LEU A 257 -6.96 14.04 -3.37
CA LEU A 257 -6.09 15.21 -3.30
C LEU A 257 -6.91 16.50 -3.22
N LEU A 258 -7.94 16.67 -4.06
CA LEU A 258 -8.81 17.85 -4.03
C LEU A 258 -9.51 18.03 -2.67
N VAL A 259 -10.07 16.95 -2.11
CA VAL A 259 -10.69 16.99 -0.76
C VAL A 259 -9.67 17.40 0.30
N TYR A 260 -8.45 16.85 0.24
CA TYR A 260 -7.37 17.23 1.14
C TYR A 260 -6.96 18.71 0.99
N LEU A 261 -6.90 19.23 -0.23
CA LEU A 261 -6.60 20.64 -0.49
C LEU A 261 -7.67 21.57 0.08
N VAL A 262 -8.95 21.23 -0.10
CA VAL A 262 -10.08 21.97 0.51
C VAL A 262 -9.95 21.98 2.03
N TYR A 263 -9.70 20.82 2.64
CA TYR A 263 -9.45 20.71 4.08
C TYR A 263 -8.29 21.62 4.54
N GLU A 264 -7.17 21.61 3.83
CA GLU A 264 -6.01 22.45 4.15
C GLU A 264 -6.29 23.95 4.02
N VAL A 265 -7.04 24.37 2.97
CA VAL A 265 -7.45 25.77 2.80
C VAL A 265 -8.34 26.23 3.96
N ILE A 266 -9.29 25.39 4.39
CA ILE A 266 -10.19 25.70 5.51
C ILE A 266 -9.37 25.86 6.80
N ILE A 267 -8.52 24.89 7.15
CA ILE A 267 -7.70 24.94 8.36
C ILE A 267 -6.74 26.14 8.34
N GLN A 268 -6.18 26.46 7.18
CA GLN A 268 -5.31 27.62 7.04
C GLN A 268 -6.09 28.92 7.31
N LYS A 269 -7.24 29.12 6.68
CA LYS A 269 -8.08 30.31 6.93
C LYS A 269 -8.55 30.41 8.38
N CYS A 270 -8.93 29.29 9.01
CA CYS A 270 -9.49 29.28 10.35
C CYS A 270 -8.44 29.38 11.48
N TYR A 271 -7.21 28.88 11.28
CA TYR A 271 -6.25 28.69 12.39
C TYR A 271 -4.84 29.27 12.13
N TYR A 272 -4.37 29.37 10.88
CA TYR A 272 -2.97 29.76 10.60
C TYR A 272 -2.84 30.85 9.52
N LYS A 273 -2.35 32.04 9.87
CA LYS A 273 -2.14 33.17 8.94
C LYS A 273 -1.00 33.01 7.91
N SER A 274 -0.15 31.97 7.97
CA SER A 274 1.04 31.85 7.10
C SER A 274 0.82 30.96 5.88
N THR A 275 1.05 31.49 4.66
CA THR A 275 0.84 30.80 3.37
C THR A 275 1.99 29.92 2.90
N ARG A 276 3.22 30.13 3.38
CA ARG A 276 4.42 29.45 2.86
C ARG A 276 4.44 27.94 3.07
N LEU A 277 3.70 27.42 4.06
CA LEU A 277 3.61 25.98 4.32
C LEU A 277 2.50 25.29 3.55
N PHE A 278 1.62 26.03 2.87
CA PHE A 278 0.56 25.43 2.06
C PHE A 278 1.14 24.66 0.88
N SER A 279 1.97 25.31 0.05
CA SER A 279 2.61 24.66 -1.12
C SER A 279 3.41 23.42 -0.73
N TYR A 280 4.11 23.46 0.41
CA TYR A 280 4.80 22.28 0.98
C TYR A 280 3.86 21.09 1.21
N SER A 281 2.67 21.38 1.76
CA SER A 281 1.65 20.39 2.08
C SER A 281 1.12 19.73 0.81
N VAL A 282 0.92 20.53 -0.24
CA VAL A 282 0.48 20.05 -1.55
C VAL A 282 1.50 19.09 -2.16
N TYR A 283 2.78 19.48 -2.21
CA TYR A 283 3.83 18.60 -2.74
C TYR A 283 3.93 17.30 -1.95
N THR A 284 3.94 17.38 -0.61
CA THR A 284 4.04 16.20 0.26
C THR A 284 2.85 15.27 0.09
N ALA A 285 1.63 15.80 0.06
CA ALA A 285 0.41 15.03 -0.13
C ALA A 285 0.37 14.36 -1.50
N SER A 286 0.73 15.09 -2.56
CA SER A 286 0.74 14.59 -3.93
C SER A 286 1.75 13.45 -4.10
N ILE A 287 2.97 13.63 -3.59
CA ILE A 287 4.01 12.60 -3.65
C ILE A 287 3.60 11.37 -2.83
N PHE A 288 3.07 11.56 -1.61
CA PHE A 288 2.64 10.43 -0.79
C PHE A 288 1.49 9.65 -1.44
N LEU A 289 0.47 10.35 -1.95
CA LEU A 289 -0.65 9.72 -2.66
C LEU A 289 -0.15 8.93 -3.88
N PHE A 290 0.74 9.52 -4.67
CA PHE A 290 1.37 8.82 -5.78
C PHE A 290 2.07 7.53 -5.31
N LEU A 291 2.95 7.59 -4.31
CA LEU A 291 3.68 6.41 -3.81
C LEU A 291 2.76 5.34 -3.20
N TYR A 292 1.62 5.75 -2.62
CA TYR A 292 0.66 4.86 -1.99
C TYR A 292 -0.23 4.14 -3.02
N VAL A 293 -0.71 4.88 -4.02
CA VAL A 293 -1.70 4.42 -5.00
C VAL A 293 -1.06 3.79 -6.24
N GLN A 294 0.14 4.21 -6.63
CA GLN A 294 0.77 3.79 -7.88
C GLN A 294 0.87 2.27 -8.07
N PRO A 295 1.26 1.45 -7.07
CA PRO A 295 1.36 -0.01 -7.25
C PRO A 295 0.01 -0.66 -7.60
N ASP A 296 -1.07 -0.18 -7.00
CA ASP A 296 -2.43 -0.68 -7.24
C ASP A 296 -2.88 -0.36 -8.68
N LEU A 297 -2.77 0.90 -9.11
CA LEU A 297 -3.11 1.31 -10.48
C LEU A 297 -2.30 0.53 -11.52
N VAL A 298 -0.99 0.35 -11.27
CA VAL A 298 -0.12 -0.43 -12.16
C VAL A 298 -0.56 -1.89 -12.21
N SER A 299 -0.98 -2.48 -11.09
CA SER A 299 -1.52 -3.85 -11.07
C SER A 299 -2.81 -3.98 -11.88
N GLN A 300 -3.73 -3.01 -11.78
CA GLN A 300 -4.96 -3.01 -12.58
C GLN A 300 -4.66 -2.89 -14.08
N MET A 301 -3.78 -1.96 -14.47
CA MET A 301 -3.42 -1.74 -15.87
C MET A 301 -2.67 -2.94 -16.48
N ILE A 302 -1.71 -3.53 -15.75
CA ILE A 302 -1.02 -4.74 -16.22
C ILE A 302 -2.02 -5.92 -16.30
N GLY A 303 -2.95 -6.05 -15.35
CA GLY A 303 -4.00 -7.06 -15.38
C GLY A 303 -4.96 -6.91 -16.57
N LEU A 304 -5.24 -5.67 -17.01
CA LEU A 304 -6.03 -5.40 -18.22
C LEU A 304 -5.27 -5.72 -19.52
N LEU A 305 -3.94 -5.59 -19.53
CA LEU A 305 -3.11 -5.95 -20.68
C LEU A 305 -2.77 -7.45 -20.71
N SER A 306 -2.90 -8.15 -19.58
CA SER A 306 -2.54 -9.56 -19.46
C SER A 306 -3.70 -10.47 -19.83
N CYS A 307 -3.39 -11.61 -20.44
CA CYS A 307 -4.36 -12.60 -20.87
C CYS A 307 -4.18 -13.92 -20.13
N ARG A 308 -5.29 -14.60 -19.85
CA ARG A 308 -5.35 -15.97 -19.32
C ARG A 308 -6.00 -16.85 -20.37
N LYS A 309 -5.29 -17.90 -20.79
CA LYS A 309 -5.83 -18.88 -21.72
C LYS A 309 -6.74 -19.87 -20.99
N ILE A 310 -7.99 -19.98 -21.43
CA ILE A 310 -8.93 -21.03 -21.02
C ILE A 310 -9.30 -21.81 -22.28
N MET A 311 -8.93 -23.08 -22.33
CA MET A 311 -9.07 -23.93 -23.53
C MET A 311 -8.41 -23.26 -24.75
N ASN A 312 -9.19 -22.88 -25.77
CA ASN A 312 -8.69 -22.27 -27.00
C ASN A 312 -8.80 -20.73 -27.03
N THR A 313 -9.38 -20.12 -26.01
CA THR A 313 -9.70 -18.69 -25.99
C THR A 313 -8.89 -17.96 -24.92
N ASP A 314 -8.34 -16.80 -25.28
CA ASP A 314 -7.62 -15.92 -24.37
C ASP A 314 -8.57 -14.86 -23.80
N TYR A 315 -8.68 -14.81 -22.47
CA TYR A 315 -9.52 -13.84 -21.76
C TYR A 315 -8.69 -12.84 -20.98
N ILE A 316 -9.22 -11.64 -20.77
CA ILE A 316 -8.54 -10.59 -19.99
C ILE A 316 -8.41 -11.07 -18.54
N LEU A 317 -7.20 -10.99 -17.97
CA LEU A 317 -6.87 -11.58 -16.67
C LEU A 317 -7.73 -11.03 -15.51
N ILE A 318 -8.04 -9.73 -15.52
CA ILE A 318 -8.82 -9.09 -14.44
C ILE A 318 -10.33 -9.37 -14.53
N ASN A 319 -10.83 -9.75 -15.71
CA ASN A 319 -12.24 -10.09 -15.92
C ASN A 319 -12.41 -11.03 -17.13
N MET A 320 -12.76 -12.28 -16.87
CA MET A 320 -12.87 -13.31 -17.91
C MET A 320 -14.15 -13.25 -18.76
N ASN A 321 -15.05 -12.28 -18.53
CA ASN A 321 -16.17 -12.03 -19.44
C ASN A 321 -15.73 -11.35 -20.75
N TYR A 322 -14.48 -10.88 -20.81
CA TYR A 322 -13.94 -10.15 -21.96
C TYR A 322 -12.78 -10.93 -22.57
N GLN A 323 -12.81 -11.08 -23.90
CA GLN A 323 -11.75 -11.75 -24.66
C GLN A 323 -10.61 -10.79 -25.01
N CYS A 324 -9.40 -11.32 -24.98
CA CYS A 324 -8.22 -10.64 -25.49
C CYS A 324 -8.24 -10.52 -27.02
N TYR A 325 -7.44 -9.60 -27.56
CA TYR A 325 -7.22 -9.40 -29.00
C TYR A 325 -8.43 -8.96 -29.84
N THR A 326 -9.59 -8.75 -29.22
CA THR A 326 -10.75 -8.08 -29.83
C THR A 326 -10.42 -6.62 -30.19
N ASP A 327 -11.19 -6.02 -31.10
CA ASP A 327 -10.95 -4.62 -31.50
C ASP A 327 -11.18 -3.63 -30.35
N THR A 328 -12.16 -3.91 -29.49
CA THR A 328 -12.41 -3.15 -28.27
C THR A 328 -11.20 -3.25 -27.32
N TYR A 329 -10.67 -4.46 -27.12
CA TYR A 329 -9.44 -4.67 -26.34
C TYR A 329 -8.26 -3.87 -26.89
N LYS A 330 -8.00 -3.94 -28.20
CA LYS A 330 -6.88 -3.21 -28.84
C LYS A 330 -7.05 -1.70 -28.70
N PHE A 331 -8.25 -1.18 -28.96
CA PHE A 331 -8.55 0.25 -28.84
C PHE A 331 -8.26 0.78 -27.44
N TYR A 332 -8.88 0.20 -26.40
CA TYR A 332 -8.68 0.68 -25.03
C TYR A 332 -7.28 0.40 -24.50
N SER A 333 -6.63 -0.68 -24.93
CA SER A 333 -5.24 -0.95 -24.58
C SER A 333 -4.30 0.17 -25.04
N ILE A 334 -4.45 0.64 -26.29
CA ILE A 334 -3.59 1.68 -26.88
C ILE A 334 -4.03 3.09 -26.46
N ALA A 335 -5.33 3.37 -26.43
CA ALA A 335 -5.84 4.71 -26.17
C ALA A 335 -5.88 5.08 -24.67
N LEU A 336 -6.05 4.09 -23.79
CA LEU A 336 -6.24 4.30 -22.35
C LEU A 336 -5.17 3.59 -21.51
N VAL A 337 -5.06 2.26 -21.60
CA VAL A 337 -4.27 1.50 -20.62
C VAL A 337 -2.77 1.77 -20.75
N LEU A 338 -2.20 1.66 -21.95
CA LEU A 338 -0.77 1.78 -22.19
C LEU A 338 -0.22 3.21 -21.91
N PRO A 339 -0.88 4.31 -22.35
CA PRO A 339 -0.41 5.66 -22.03
C PRO A 339 -0.36 5.94 -20.54
N PHE A 340 -1.39 5.56 -19.78
CA PHE A 340 -1.42 5.75 -18.33
C PHE A 340 -0.44 4.82 -17.59
N LEU A 341 -0.23 3.61 -18.11
CA LEU A 341 0.78 2.71 -17.56
C LEU A 341 2.19 3.31 -17.71
N ILE A 342 2.54 3.79 -18.91
CA ILE A 342 3.82 4.46 -19.18
C ILE A 342 3.98 5.71 -18.30
N LEU A 343 2.90 6.50 -18.15
CA LEU A 343 2.89 7.68 -17.29
C LEU A 343 3.24 7.33 -15.83
N CYS A 344 2.58 6.32 -15.26
CA CYS A 344 2.75 5.93 -13.86
C CYS A 344 4.05 5.16 -13.57
N THR A 345 4.55 4.36 -14.51
CA THR A 345 5.71 3.48 -14.30
C THR A 345 7.03 4.10 -14.71
N ILE A 346 7.04 4.93 -15.76
CA ILE A 346 8.26 5.49 -16.34
C ILE A 346 8.29 7.01 -16.16
N VAL A 347 7.30 7.73 -16.71
CA VAL A 347 7.37 9.20 -16.82
C VAL A 347 7.40 9.87 -15.44
N LEU A 348 6.49 9.53 -14.53
CA LEU A 348 6.43 10.15 -13.20
C LEU A 348 7.65 9.80 -12.32
N PRO A 349 8.08 8.53 -12.17
CA PRO A 349 9.31 8.20 -11.44
C PRO A 349 10.56 8.85 -12.04
N ALA A 350 10.71 8.84 -13.37
CA ALA A 350 11.84 9.47 -14.06
C ALA A 350 11.83 10.99 -13.85
N PHE A 351 10.67 11.64 -13.95
CA PHE A 351 10.52 13.06 -13.66
C PHE A 351 10.96 13.40 -12.23
N LEU A 352 10.49 12.65 -11.22
CA LEU A 352 10.89 12.87 -9.83
C LEU A 352 12.40 12.65 -9.61
N PHE A 353 12.97 11.60 -10.21
CA PHE A 353 14.41 11.32 -10.13
C PHE A 353 15.25 12.42 -10.79
N ILE A 354 14.91 12.82 -12.02
CA ILE A 354 15.62 13.87 -12.76
C ILE A 354 15.56 15.20 -12.01
N GLN A 355 14.39 15.57 -11.46
CA GLN A 355 14.25 16.79 -10.67
C GLN A 355 15.19 16.76 -9.46
N ILE A 356 15.21 15.67 -8.67
CA ILE A 356 16.11 15.58 -7.51
C ILE A 356 17.58 15.62 -7.94
N TYR A 357 17.95 14.91 -9.01
CA TYR A 357 19.32 14.84 -9.51
C TYR A 357 19.85 16.21 -9.96
N ILE A 358 19.09 16.94 -10.79
CA ILE A 358 19.45 18.30 -11.23
C ILE A 358 19.57 19.23 -10.01
N SER A 359 18.61 19.12 -9.10
CA SER A 359 18.50 19.95 -7.90
C SER A 359 19.68 19.73 -6.94
N GLN A 360 20.13 18.49 -6.79
CA GLN A 360 21.32 18.14 -6.01
C GLN A 360 22.60 18.74 -6.61
N ARG A 361 22.77 18.66 -7.94
CA ARG A 361 23.95 19.24 -8.61
C ARG A 361 23.99 20.75 -8.55
N ARG A 362 22.85 21.44 -8.66
CA ARG A 362 22.80 22.91 -8.73
C ARG A 362 22.86 23.61 -7.36
N HIS A 363 22.22 23.05 -6.35
CA HIS A 363 22.03 23.73 -5.06
C HIS A 363 22.34 22.86 -3.83
N GLY A 364 22.60 21.57 -4.03
CA GLY A 364 22.73 20.60 -2.94
C GLY A 364 21.39 20.22 -2.30
N LEU A 365 21.31 18.99 -1.75
CA LEU A 365 20.08 18.47 -1.13
C LEU A 365 19.66 19.21 0.15
N ASN A 366 20.58 19.96 0.75
CA ASN A 366 20.36 20.74 1.96
C ASN A 366 19.72 22.11 1.72
N ASP A 367 19.51 22.52 0.47
CA ASP A 367 18.78 23.74 0.15
C ASP A 367 17.32 23.66 0.66
N VAL A 368 16.88 24.75 1.30
CA VAL A 368 15.55 24.81 1.92
C VAL A 368 14.43 24.70 0.89
N LYS A 369 14.56 25.31 -0.30
CA LYS A 369 13.52 25.26 -1.32
C LYS A 369 13.37 23.85 -1.90
N ILE A 370 14.48 23.16 -2.09
CA ILE A 370 14.50 21.77 -2.57
C ILE A 370 13.86 20.85 -1.54
N ASN A 371 14.27 20.98 -0.27
CA ASN A 371 13.74 20.17 0.81
C ASN A 371 12.23 20.38 0.98
N LEU A 372 11.74 21.61 0.79
CA LEU A 372 10.31 21.90 0.84
C LEU A 372 9.51 21.30 -0.34
N LYS A 373 10.13 20.98 -1.48
CA LYS A 373 9.42 20.38 -2.62
C LYS A 373 9.55 18.87 -2.66
N TYR A 374 10.76 18.36 -2.50
CA TYR A 374 11.11 16.96 -2.74
C TYR A 374 11.68 16.26 -1.51
N GLY A 375 11.84 16.96 -0.38
CA GLY A 375 12.38 16.37 0.86
C GLY A 375 11.60 15.14 1.32
N PHE A 376 10.33 15.00 0.97
CA PHE A 376 9.57 13.78 1.24
C PHE A 376 10.20 12.51 0.65
N LEU A 377 10.94 12.61 -0.46
CA LEU A 377 11.50 11.45 -1.16
C LEU A 377 12.88 11.02 -0.63
N PHE A 378 13.70 11.96 -0.16
CA PHE A 378 15.11 11.70 0.11
C PHE A 378 15.58 11.98 1.55
N GLN A 379 14.82 12.74 2.34
CA GLN A 379 15.30 13.32 3.60
C GLN A 379 15.69 12.29 4.67
N GLU A 380 15.06 11.11 4.65
CA GLU A 380 15.36 9.99 5.55
C GLU A 380 16.56 9.14 5.12
N TYR A 381 16.99 9.27 3.87
CA TYR A 381 18.07 8.49 3.27
C TYR A 381 19.41 9.22 3.38
N LYS A 382 20.51 8.47 3.29
CA LYS A 382 21.86 9.04 3.23
C LYS A 382 22.05 9.77 1.90
N ASP A 383 22.83 10.84 1.90
CA ASP A 383 23.08 11.68 0.71
C ASP A 383 23.70 10.90 -0.46
N SER A 384 24.42 9.80 -0.19
CA SER A 384 24.99 8.92 -1.23
C SER A 384 23.95 8.04 -1.94
N VAL A 385 22.78 7.83 -1.34
CA VAL A 385 21.70 6.96 -1.83
C VAL A 385 20.33 7.64 -1.73
N TYR A 386 20.29 8.93 -2.04
CA TYR A 386 19.09 9.77 -1.99
C TYR A 386 17.93 9.26 -2.90
N PHE A 387 18.25 8.44 -3.90
CA PHE A 387 17.30 7.89 -4.89
C PHE A 387 16.66 6.57 -4.44
N TRP A 388 16.85 6.15 -3.18
CA TRP A 388 16.37 4.85 -2.70
C TRP A 388 14.86 4.63 -2.87
N GLU A 389 14.07 5.69 -2.82
CA GLU A 389 12.62 5.58 -3.04
C GLU A 389 12.27 5.14 -4.47
N ILE A 390 13.10 5.49 -5.46
CA ILE A 390 12.94 5.03 -6.84
C ILE A 390 13.25 3.52 -6.95
N ILE A 391 14.24 3.01 -6.21
CA ILE A 391 14.53 1.57 -6.14
C ILE A 391 13.31 0.80 -5.61
N LYS A 392 12.65 1.33 -4.56
CA LYS A 392 11.42 0.73 -4.01
C LYS A 392 10.27 0.71 -5.02
N ILE A 393 10.11 1.76 -5.83
CA ILE A 393 9.12 1.79 -6.92
C ILE A 393 9.44 0.71 -7.96
N ILE A 394 10.69 0.63 -8.42
CA ILE A 394 11.13 -0.37 -9.41
C ILE A 394 10.89 -1.79 -8.89
N GLN A 395 11.26 -2.08 -7.64
CA GLN A 395 11.02 -3.38 -7.01
C GLN A 395 9.54 -3.78 -7.09
N LYS A 396 8.63 -2.87 -6.74
CA LYS A 396 7.19 -3.13 -6.77
C LYS A 396 6.67 -3.35 -8.19
N ILE A 397 7.13 -2.57 -9.17
CA ILE A 397 6.77 -2.77 -10.58
C ILE A 397 7.19 -4.16 -11.06
N VAL A 398 8.41 -4.60 -10.75
CA VAL A 398 8.89 -5.95 -11.12
C VAL A 398 8.03 -7.04 -10.47
N ILE A 399 7.70 -6.91 -9.19
CA ILE A 399 6.81 -7.86 -8.50
C ILE A 399 5.44 -7.92 -9.19
N ILE A 400 4.84 -6.78 -9.55
CA ILE A 400 3.53 -6.72 -10.21
C ILE A 400 3.56 -7.38 -11.60
N ILE A 401 4.62 -7.14 -12.38
CA ILE A 401 4.79 -7.79 -13.69
C ILE A 401 4.84 -9.32 -13.51
N LEU A 402 5.64 -9.82 -12.57
CA LEU A 402 5.74 -11.25 -12.28
C LEU A 402 4.41 -11.85 -11.81
N LEU A 403 3.66 -11.12 -10.98
CA LEU A 403 2.35 -11.54 -10.47
C LEU A 403 1.34 -11.80 -11.59
N ASN A 404 1.32 -10.95 -12.60
CA ASN A 404 0.36 -11.03 -13.71
C ASN A 404 0.83 -12.00 -14.80
N PHE A 405 2.10 -11.91 -15.20
CA PHE A 405 2.66 -12.73 -16.28
C PHE A 405 2.67 -14.22 -15.93
N TYR A 406 3.01 -14.57 -14.69
CA TYR A 406 3.00 -15.96 -14.20
C TYR A 406 1.75 -16.28 -13.37
N SER A 407 0.62 -15.62 -13.63
CA SER A 407 -0.62 -15.78 -12.85
C SER A 407 -1.09 -17.24 -12.75
N GLN A 408 -0.92 -18.03 -13.82
CA GLN A 408 -1.29 -19.44 -13.91
C GLN A 408 -0.27 -20.41 -13.29
N VAL A 409 0.99 -19.99 -13.06
CA VAL A 409 2.08 -20.87 -12.63
C VAL A 409 2.60 -20.44 -11.26
N VAL A 410 1.89 -20.85 -10.21
CA VAL A 410 2.09 -20.38 -8.82
C VAL A 410 3.53 -20.57 -8.31
N MET A 411 4.16 -21.71 -8.60
CA MET A 411 5.54 -21.98 -8.15
C MET A 411 6.54 -21.01 -8.77
N VAL A 412 6.51 -20.84 -10.11
CA VAL A 412 7.43 -19.94 -10.83
C VAL A 412 7.23 -18.50 -10.38
N LYS A 413 5.96 -18.06 -10.31
CA LYS A 413 5.58 -16.73 -9.80
C LYS A 413 6.19 -16.46 -8.43
N GLY A 414 6.01 -17.37 -7.48
CA GLY A 414 6.46 -17.16 -6.11
C GLY A 414 7.98 -17.20 -5.92
N ILE A 415 8.69 -18.10 -6.62
CA ILE A 415 10.15 -18.15 -6.57
C ILE A 415 10.76 -16.87 -7.14
N LEU A 416 10.27 -16.38 -8.28
CA LEU A 416 10.78 -15.14 -8.88
C LEU A 416 10.52 -13.92 -7.98
N ILE A 417 9.33 -13.81 -7.38
CA ILE A 417 9.02 -12.74 -6.41
C ILE A 417 9.95 -12.83 -5.19
N TYR A 418 10.16 -14.03 -4.65
CA TYR A 418 11.09 -14.26 -3.55
C TYR A 418 12.52 -13.77 -3.89
N LEU A 419 13.03 -14.09 -5.08
CA LEU A 419 14.34 -13.64 -5.55
C LEU A 419 14.43 -12.10 -5.66
N VAL A 420 13.37 -11.44 -6.15
CA VAL A 420 13.31 -9.97 -6.23
C VAL A 420 13.34 -9.34 -4.83
N ILE A 421 12.60 -9.88 -3.86
CA ILE A 421 12.59 -9.40 -2.48
C ILE A 421 13.96 -9.64 -1.82
N LEU A 422 14.57 -10.81 -2.03
CA LEU A 422 15.92 -11.10 -1.54
C LEU A 422 16.96 -10.14 -2.13
N PHE A 423 16.92 -9.89 -3.44
CA PHE A 423 17.83 -8.98 -4.11
C PHE A 423 17.73 -7.56 -3.53
N TYR A 424 16.51 -7.05 -3.33
CA TYR A 424 16.31 -5.79 -2.61
C TYR A 424 16.88 -5.85 -1.19
N GLY A 425 16.67 -6.94 -0.46
CA GLY A 425 17.20 -7.13 0.89
C GLY A 425 18.74 -7.09 0.94
N VAL A 426 19.42 -7.72 -0.03
CA VAL A 426 20.88 -7.67 -0.18
C VAL A 426 21.35 -6.23 -0.43
N LEU A 427 20.69 -5.51 -1.34
CA LEU A 427 20.99 -4.10 -1.59
C LEU A 427 20.77 -3.25 -0.34
N SER A 428 19.63 -3.43 0.36
CA SER A 428 19.30 -2.67 1.58
C SER A 428 20.32 -2.91 2.69
N ASN A 429 20.77 -4.16 2.88
CA ASN A 429 21.81 -4.50 3.86
C ASN A 429 23.20 -3.98 3.50
N LYS A 430 23.54 -3.96 2.20
CA LYS A 430 24.83 -3.43 1.71
C LYS A 430 24.91 -1.92 1.85
N TYR A 431 23.89 -1.19 1.38
CA TYR A 431 23.92 0.27 1.33
C TYR A 431 23.42 0.93 2.62
N LYS A 432 22.60 0.23 3.42
CA LYS A 432 21.98 0.74 4.66
C LYS A 432 21.41 2.15 4.42
N PRO A 433 20.38 2.27 3.58
CA PRO A 433 20.00 3.53 2.93
C PRO A 433 19.54 4.60 3.90
N TYR A 434 18.94 4.24 5.03
CA TYR A 434 18.46 5.19 6.03
C TYR A 434 19.60 5.80 6.84
N GLN A 435 19.43 7.04 7.26
CA GLN A 435 20.40 7.73 8.10
C GLN A 435 20.55 7.11 9.49
N GLN A 436 19.50 6.47 10.02
CA GLN A 436 19.53 5.79 11.32
C GLN A 436 19.56 4.27 11.16
N ASP A 437 20.47 3.60 11.87
CA ASP A 437 20.58 2.13 11.82
C ASP A 437 19.34 1.40 12.32
N GLN A 438 18.60 1.98 13.27
CA GLN A 438 17.32 1.43 13.72
C GLN A 438 16.32 1.30 12.56
N LEU A 439 16.28 2.27 11.66
CA LEU A 439 15.37 2.26 10.50
C LEU A 439 15.82 1.24 9.45
N ASN A 440 17.13 1.14 9.21
CA ASN A 440 17.71 0.09 8.34
C ASN A 440 17.34 -1.32 8.85
N LYS A 441 17.43 -1.55 10.17
CA LYS A 441 17.04 -2.84 10.77
C LYS A 441 15.55 -3.14 10.56
N ILE A 442 14.67 -2.16 10.76
CA ILE A 442 13.22 -2.34 10.59
C ILE A 442 12.86 -2.61 9.13
N ASP A 443 13.44 -1.88 8.17
CA ASP A 443 13.23 -2.12 6.73
C ASP A 443 13.73 -3.52 6.31
N ASN A 444 14.88 -3.95 6.84
CA ASN A 444 15.39 -5.30 6.62
C ASN A 444 14.47 -6.37 7.23
N TYR A 445 13.98 -6.18 8.46
CA TYR A 445 13.01 -7.10 9.07
C TYR A 445 11.72 -7.19 8.26
N SER A 446 11.16 -6.07 7.79
CA SER A 446 9.98 -6.14 6.89
C SER A 446 10.28 -6.93 5.62
N THR A 447 11.45 -6.73 5.02
CA THR A 447 11.85 -7.41 3.78
C THR A 447 11.99 -8.91 3.99
N GLN A 448 12.64 -9.33 5.07
CA GLN A 448 12.80 -10.74 5.44
C GLN A 448 11.45 -11.41 5.72
N ILE A 449 10.54 -10.73 6.41
CA ILE A 449 9.19 -11.24 6.68
C ILE A 449 8.38 -11.39 5.39
N CYS A 450 8.43 -10.42 4.48
CA CYS A 450 7.80 -10.55 3.17
C CYS A 450 8.38 -11.72 2.36
N ALA A 451 9.71 -11.86 2.32
CA ALA A 451 10.37 -12.97 1.62
C ALA A 451 9.96 -14.33 2.19
N PHE A 452 9.97 -14.46 3.52
CA PHE A 452 9.58 -15.69 4.20
C PHE A 452 8.09 -16.01 4.00
N THR A 453 7.23 -14.99 4.00
CA THR A 453 5.80 -15.15 3.71
C THR A 453 5.57 -15.70 2.30
N ILE A 454 6.21 -15.12 1.28
CA ILE A 454 6.09 -15.61 -0.10
C ILE A 454 6.62 -17.04 -0.24
N LEU A 455 7.74 -17.36 0.40
CA LEU A 455 8.30 -18.72 0.40
C LEU A 455 7.33 -19.73 1.01
N LEU A 456 6.70 -19.40 2.16
CA LEU A 456 5.69 -20.25 2.77
C LEU A 456 4.42 -20.37 1.91
N CYS A 457 4.00 -19.31 1.20
CA CYS A 457 2.90 -19.40 0.24
C CYS A 457 3.19 -20.41 -0.89
N VAL A 458 4.42 -20.41 -1.42
CA VAL A 458 4.85 -21.40 -2.43
C VAL A 458 4.85 -22.81 -1.84
N PHE A 459 5.35 -22.98 -0.62
CA PHE A 459 5.41 -24.30 0.04
C PHE A 459 4.02 -24.90 0.33
N ILE A 460 3.01 -24.07 0.61
CA ILE A 460 1.64 -24.51 0.83
C ILE A 460 1.00 -25.02 -0.48
N ASN A 461 1.38 -24.43 -1.62
CA ASN A 461 0.80 -24.74 -2.92
C ASN A 461 1.08 -26.20 -3.33
N ASN A 462 0.03 -26.95 -3.67
CA ASN A 462 0.08 -28.36 -4.09
C ASN A 462 0.77 -29.33 -3.09
N ASN A 463 0.88 -28.95 -1.82
CA ASN A 463 1.40 -29.87 -0.80
C ASN A 463 0.37 -30.97 -0.50
N GLN A 464 0.78 -32.24 -0.42
CA GLN A 464 -0.14 -33.35 -0.13
C GLN A 464 -0.52 -33.41 1.36
N TYR A 465 0.31 -32.86 2.24
CA TYR A 465 0.15 -32.97 3.68
C TYR A 465 -0.59 -31.76 4.27
N ASN A 466 -1.88 -31.93 4.60
CA ASN A 466 -2.71 -30.85 5.14
C ASN A 466 -2.20 -30.25 6.46
N TYR A 467 -1.59 -31.05 7.34
CA TYR A 467 -1.01 -30.55 8.60
C TYR A 467 0.15 -29.57 8.36
N LEU A 468 0.97 -29.78 7.32
CA LEU A 468 2.04 -28.85 6.94
C LEU A 468 1.45 -27.55 6.41
N LYS A 469 0.39 -27.61 5.59
CA LYS A 469 -0.31 -26.40 5.10
C LYS A 469 -0.81 -25.53 6.24
N ILE A 470 -1.50 -26.15 7.21
CA ILE A 470 -2.05 -25.46 8.38
C ILE A 470 -0.92 -24.89 9.24
N GLY A 471 0.15 -25.67 9.50
CA GLY A 471 1.31 -25.21 10.25
C GLY A 471 1.99 -23.98 9.62
N CYS A 472 2.28 -24.03 8.32
CA CYS A 472 2.84 -22.90 7.59
C CYS A 472 1.92 -21.68 7.59
N PHE A 473 0.60 -21.89 7.46
CA PHE A 473 -0.38 -20.81 7.52
C PHE A 473 -0.40 -20.11 8.89
N ILE A 474 -0.37 -20.87 10.00
CA ILE A 474 -0.27 -20.30 11.35
C ILE A 474 1.00 -19.47 11.50
N ILE A 475 2.14 -19.97 11.00
CA ILE A 475 3.41 -19.24 11.02
C ILE A 475 3.32 -17.91 10.25
N ILE A 476 2.71 -17.92 9.06
CA ILE A 476 2.47 -16.70 8.27
C ILE A 476 1.68 -15.68 9.11
N VAL A 477 0.54 -16.09 9.69
CA VAL A 477 -0.32 -15.19 10.47
C VAL A 477 0.42 -14.63 11.68
N LEU A 478 1.16 -15.47 12.43
CA LEU A 478 1.89 -15.05 13.62
C LEU A 478 3.00 -14.04 13.31
N ILE A 479 3.85 -14.33 12.32
CA ILE A 479 4.99 -13.47 11.97
C ILE A 479 4.51 -12.12 11.42
N ASN A 480 3.50 -12.13 10.53
CA ASN A 480 2.96 -10.90 9.96
C ASN A 480 2.24 -10.07 11.03
N SER A 481 1.45 -10.70 11.90
CA SER A 481 0.76 -10.02 13.01
C SER A 481 1.75 -9.40 13.99
N PHE A 482 2.81 -10.14 14.36
CA PHE A 482 3.88 -9.64 15.22
C PHE A 482 4.53 -8.38 14.64
N PHE A 483 4.87 -8.37 13.35
CA PHE A 483 5.48 -7.21 12.71
C PHE A 483 4.51 -6.01 12.62
N ILE A 484 3.25 -6.26 12.26
CA ILE A 484 2.20 -5.22 12.21
C ILE A 484 2.01 -4.59 13.59
N ILE A 485 1.91 -5.39 14.64
CA ILE A 485 1.80 -4.90 16.03
C ILE A 485 3.06 -4.12 16.41
N TYR A 486 4.25 -4.66 16.11
CA TYR A 486 5.53 -4.02 16.40
C TYR A 486 5.64 -2.62 15.79
N ILE A 487 5.33 -2.48 14.49
CA ILE A 487 5.43 -1.19 13.79
C ILE A 487 4.30 -0.23 14.21
N ALA A 488 3.08 -0.74 14.46
CA ALA A 488 1.98 0.04 14.99
C ALA A 488 2.33 0.64 16.37
N LEU A 489 2.88 -0.17 17.28
CA LEU A 489 3.33 0.30 18.60
C LEU A 489 4.43 1.35 18.47
N ARG A 490 5.34 1.26 17.49
CA ARG A 490 6.36 2.32 17.24
C ARG A 490 5.73 3.61 16.72
N ILE A 491 4.77 3.52 15.80
CA ILE A 491 4.01 4.66 15.28
C ILE A 491 3.19 5.33 16.40
N LEU A 492 2.68 4.55 17.36
CA LEU A 492 1.91 5.01 18.52
C LEU A 492 2.79 5.50 19.67
N LYS A 493 3.98 4.94 19.90
CA LYS A 493 4.91 5.37 20.96
C LYS A 493 5.37 6.82 20.75
N ASP A 494 5.56 7.22 19.51
CA ASP A 494 5.79 8.63 19.16
C ASP A 494 4.58 9.53 19.51
N LYS A 495 3.36 8.97 19.58
CA LYS A 495 2.15 9.66 20.05
C LYS A 495 1.95 9.58 21.56
N TYR A 496 2.48 8.56 22.25
CA TYR A 496 2.25 8.31 23.68
C TYR A 496 2.52 9.55 24.54
N ASN A 497 3.65 10.22 24.32
CA ASN A 497 4.00 11.46 25.03
C ASN A 497 3.06 12.63 24.70
N GLN A 498 2.47 12.69 23.50
CA GLN A 498 1.52 13.74 23.12
C GLN A 498 0.10 13.47 23.62
N VAL A 499 -0.33 12.20 23.58
CA VAL A 499 -1.65 11.76 24.08
C VAL A 499 -1.71 11.86 25.59
N ILE A 500 -0.65 11.45 26.31
CA ILE A 500 -0.53 11.68 27.76
C ILE A 500 -0.62 13.18 28.08
N ASN A 501 0.09 14.03 27.36
CA ASN A 501 0.03 15.48 27.58
C ASN A 501 -1.35 16.09 27.26
N LEU A 502 -2.09 15.54 26.30
CA LEU A 502 -3.46 15.95 25.99
C LEU A 502 -4.46 15.46 27.05
N LEU A 503 -4.34 14.19 27.47
CA LEU A 503 -5.13 13.63 28.56
C LEU A 503 -4.87 14.40 29.85
N PHE A 504 -3.62 14.74 30.18
CA PHE A 504 -3.31 15.63 31.32
C PHE A 504 -3.95 17.01 31.20
N LYS A 505 -4.00 17.62 30.01
CA LYS A 505 -4.72 18.90 29.80
C LYS A 505 -6.23 18.78 29.98
N VAL A 506 -6.81 17.63 29.63
CA VAL A 506 -8.23 17.32 29.88
C VAL A 506 -8.48 17.03 31.35
N PHE A 507 -7.56 16.32 32.03
CA PHE A 507 -7.62 16.03 33.46
C PHE A 507 -7.35 17.27 34.33
N GLU A 508 -6.56 18.24 33.88
CA GLU A 508 -6.48 19.58 34.51
C GLU A 508 -7.82 20.32 34.46
N LYS A 509 -8.69 19.99 33.51
CA LYS A 509 -10.03 20.58 33.36
C LYS A 509 -11.08 19.89 34.24
N TYR A 510 -10.78 18.72 34.80
CA TYR A 510 -11.67 17.94 35.68
C TYR A 510 -10.95 17.51 36.98
N PRO A 511 -11.02 18.32 38.04
CA PRO A 511 -10.21 18.13 39.26
C PRO A 511 -10.50 16.82 40.02
N SER A 512 -11.64 16.17 39.79
CA SER A 512 -12.06 14.95 40.51
C SER A 512 -11.20 13.71 40.19
N ILE A 513 -10.56 13.65 39.02
CA ILE A 513 -9.75 12.49 38.58
C ILE A 513 -8.27 12.67 38.95
N GLN A 514 -7.86 13.87 39.37
CA GLN A 514 -6.48 14.22 39.70
C GLN A 514 -5.94 13.46 40.93
N LYS A 515 -6.83 12.96 41.80
CA LYS A 515 -6.46 12.20 43.01
C LYS A 515 -5.78 10.85 42.73
N TYR A 516 -5.98 10.26 41.55
CA TYR A 516 -5.49 8.91 41.23
C TYR A 516 -4.18 8.87 40.44
N PHE A 517 -3.69 10.01 39.92
CA PHE A 517 -2.44 10.07 39.15
C PHE A 517 -1.47 11.11 39.73
N LYS A 518 -0.59 10.66 40.63
CA LYS A 518 0.56 11.42 41.13
C LYS A 518 1.78 11.16 40.24
N GLN A 519 2.15 12.12 39.39
CA GLN A 519 3.53 12.23 38.90
C GLN A 519 4.23 13.42 39.55
N ARG A 520 5.52 13.23 39.87
CA ARG A 520 6.41 14.24 40.45
C ARG A 520 6.51 15.45 39.49
N LYS A 521 5.85 16.56 39.85
CA LYS A 521 6.11 17.87 39.24
C LYS A 521 7.56 18.25 39.56
N ILE A 522 8.42 18.34 38.54
CA ILE A 522 9.69 19.06 38.67
C ILE A 522 9.34 20.52 38.97
N LYS A 523 9.55 20.96 40.22
CA LYS A 523 9.34 22.35 40.64
C LYS A 523 10.39 23.23 39.99
N ILE A 524 10.07 23.83 38.84
CA ILE A 524 10.85 24.94 38.32
C ILE A 524 10.58 26.15 39.22
N ASN A 525 11.64 26.73 39.79
CA ASN A 525 11.57 27.87 40.70
C ASN A 525 10.73 29.02 40.08
N PRO A 526 9.64 29.47 40.73
CA PRO A 526 8.77 30.51 40.19
C PRO A 526 9.50 31.82 39.90
N ALA A 527 10.56 32.14 40.65
CA ALA A 527 11.41 33.30 40.40
C ALA A 527 12.19 33.18 39.08
N LEU A 528 12.64 31.96 38.73
CA LEU A 528 13.35 31.68 37.47
C LEU A 528 12.39 31.76 36.28
N LYS A 529 11.17 31.25 36.43
CA LYS A 529 10.12 31.32 35.39
C LYS A 529 9.69 32.76 35.11
N GLN A 530 9.63 33.60 36.15
CA GLN A 530 9.31 35.02 36.02
C GLN A 530 10.47 35.81 35.41
N LYS A 531 11.71 35.51 35.79
CA LYS A 531 12.92 36.08 35.16
C LYS A 531 13.03 35.73 33.68
N ILE A 532 12.82 34.47 33.29
CA ILE A 532 12.86 34.06 31.87
C ILE A 532 11.77 34.78 31.06
N ARG A 533 10.57 34.97 31.65
CA ARG A 533 9.48 35.71 30.99
C ARG A 533 9.76 37.20 30.85
N SER A 534 10.40 37.84 31.83
CA SER A 534 10.77 39.25 31.72
C SER A 534 11.88 39.44 30.69
N SER A 535 12.90 38.57 30.68
CA SER A 535 14.00 38.62 29.71
C SER A 535 13.54 38.37 28.27
N LEU A 536 12.59 37.46 28.04
CA LEU A 536 12.01 37.24 26.71
C LEU A 536 11.14 38.41 26.23
N LYS A 537 10.47 39.13 27.15
CA LYS A 537 9.69 40.33 26.82
C LYS A 537 10.59 41.53 26.48
N GLU A 538 11.74 41.67 27.13
CA GLU A 538 12.75 42.67 26.75
C GLU A 538 13.41 42.31 25.42
N PHE A 539 13.72 41.04 25.18
CA PHE A 539 14.28 40.58 23.90
C PHE A 539 13.34 40.81 22.71
N ALA A 540 12.04 40.69 22.93
CA ALA A 540 11.01 40.95 21.92
C ALA A 540 10.84 42.45 21.59
N LYS A 541 11.35 43.37 22.42
CA LYS A 541 11.25 44.82 22.23
C LYS A 541 12.48 45.44 21.53
N LEU A 542 13.54 44.67 21.32
CA LEU A 542 14.78 45.18 20.75
C LEU A 542 14.74 45.21 19.21
N ASN A 543 15.16 46.33 18.63
CA ASN A 543 15.28 46.47 17.17
C ASN A 543 16.48 45.68 16.62
N GLN A 544 16.45 45.33 15.33
CA GLN A 544 17.48 44.48 14.70
C GLN A 544 18.92 45.01 14.83
N ASN A 545 19.11 46.32 14.94
CA ASN A 545 20.43 46.92 15.14
C ASN A 545 20.94 46.77 16.58
N GLN A 546 20.07 46.87 17.59
CA GLN A 546 20.41 46.69 19.00
C GLN A 546 20.70 45.21 19.33
N ILE A 547 19.99 44.28 18.68
CA ILE A 547 20.28 42.85 18.76
C ILE A 547 21.67 42.55 18.16
N LYS A 548 22.08 43.25 17.09
CA LYS A 548 23.41 43.10 16.48
C LYS A 548 24.53 43.64 17.39
N GLU A 549 24.33 44.78 18.04
CA GLU A 549 25.32 45.35 18.98
C GLU A 549 25.52 44.49 20.23
N MET A 550 24.44 43.99 20.86
CA MET A 550 24.54 43.05 21.98
C MET A 550 25.25 41.73 21.61
N LEU A 551 24.99 41.20 20.41
CA LEU A 551 25.67 39.99 19.95
C LEU A 551 27.15 40.23 19.65
N SER A 552 27.54 41.47 19.34
CA SER A 552 28.93 41.86 19.12
C SER A 552 29.72 42.01 20.44
N SER A 553 29.08 42.51 21.51
CA SER A 553 29.74 42.65 22.82
C SER A 553 29.98 41.30 23.51
N ILE A 554 29.10 40.32 23.33
CA ILE A 554 29.26 38.93 23.80
C ILE A 554 30.42 38.21 23.07
N ARG A 555 30.71 38.61 21.82
CA ARG A 555 31.81 38.06 21.01
C ARG A 555 33.17 38.50 21.53
N ASN A 556 33.28 39.76 21.98
CA ASN A 556 34.53 40.35 22.48
C ASN A 556 34.87 39.91 23.91
N THR A 557 33.89 39.46 24.70
CA THR A 557 34.13 38.97 26.07
C THR A 557 34.65 37.53 26.10
N LYS A 558 34.32 36.69 25.11
CA LYS A 558 34.81 35.28 25.05
C LYS A 558 36.24 35.13 24.52
N THR A 559 36.86 36.18 23.98
CA THR A 559 38.24 36.15 23.49
C THR A 559 39.32 36.40 24.55
N ASN A 560 38.97 36.83 25.77
CA ASN A 560 39.96 37.28 26.79
C ASN A 560 39.93 36.54 28.15
N LEU A 561 39.48 35.29 28.24
CA LEU A 561 39.44 34.57 29.53
C LEU A 561 40.34 33.33 29.56
N SER A 562 41.51 33.47 30.19
CA SER A 562 42.28 32.38 30.81
C SER A 562 41.66 31.96 32.14
N PRO A 563 41.82 30.70 32.59
CA PRO A 563 41.11 30.19 33.75
C PRO A 563 41.77 30.67 35.05
N THR A 564 40.91 31.11 35.97
CA THR A 564 41.15 31.47 37.37
C THR A 564 41.62 32.91 37.67
N LYS A 565 40.82 33.54 38.55
CA LYS A 565 40.97 34.85 39.22
C LYS A 565 40.73 36.10 38.37
N GLN A 566 39.46 36.51 38.33
CA GLN A 566 38.97 37.88 38.62
C GLN A 566 37.48 37.93 38.25
N LEU A 567 36.59 37.60 39.20
CA LEU A 567 35.15 37.67 38.96
C LEU A 567 34.55 39.06 39.30
N ASP A 568 35.26 39.93 40.01
CA ASP A 568 34.69 41.12 40.67
C ASP A 568 34.64 42.41 39.83
N SER A 569 35.06 42.37 38.55
CA SER A 569 35.01 43.54 37.65
C SER A 569 33.93 43.47 36.55
N ILE A 570 33.05 42.46 36.57
CA ILE A 570 32.03 42.25 35.53
C ILE A 570 30.69 42.90 35.92
N PRO A 571 30.06 43.75 35.08
CA PRO A 571 28.73 44.30 35.33
C PRO A 571 27.69 43.20 35.57
N ASN A 572 26.78 43.38 36.53
CA ASN A 572 25.82 42.37 37.01
C ASN A 572 24.98 41.68 35.92
N SER A 573 24.80 42.30 34.74
CA SER A 573 24.09 41.72 33.59
C SER A 573 24.88 40.61 32.88
N HIS A 574 26.21 40.62 32.93
CA HIS A 574 27.07 39.64 32.25
C HIS A 574 27.38 38.41 33.12
N ARG A 575 27.44 38.54 34.45
CA ARG A 575 27.48 37.37 35.37
C ARG A 575 26.26 36.46 35.21
N GLN A 576 25.08 37.02 34.91
CA GLN A 576 23.82 36.28 34.79
C GLN A 576 23.76 35.36 33.56
N MET A 577 24.52 35.64 32.50
CA MET A 577 24.49 34.84 31.26
C MET A 577 25.44 33.63 31.34
N LEU A 578 26.59 33.79 32.00
CA LEU A 578 27.54 32.69 32.27
C LEU A 578 26.97 31.65 33.24
N SER A 579 26.18 32.07 34.23
CA SER A 579 25.47 31.14 35.12
C SER A 579 24.41 30.31 34.40
N ILE A 580 23.77 30.87 33.36
CA ILE A 580 22.77 30.16 32.55
C ILE A 580 23.43 29.13 31.62
N GLU A 581 24.61 29.42 31.07
CA GLU A 581 25.38 28.44 30.27
C GLU A 581 25.82 27.25 31.15
N THR A 582 26.35 27.49 32.35
CA THR A 582 26.73 26.42 33.30
C THR A 582 25.52 25.60 33.78
N ASP A 583 24.39 26.25 34.08
CA ASP A 583 23.17 25.55 34.52
C ASP A 583 22.51 24.76 33.38
N SER A 584 22.56 25.25 32.14
CA SER A 584 22.05 24.54 30.96
C SER A 584 22.91 23.32 30.59
N SER A 585 24.23 23.40 30.81
CA SER A 585 25.14 22.27 30.63
C SER A 585 24.87 21.18 31.66
N ASN A 586 24.68 21.52 32.94
CA ASN A 586 24.31 20.58 33.99
C ASN A 586 22.92 19.96 33.76
N PHE A 587 21.96 20.71 33.19
CA PHE A 587 20.62 20.21 32.86
C PHE A 587 20.64 19.19 31.70
N ASN A 588 21.50 19.39 30.70
CA ASN A 588 21.69 18.43 29.61
C ASN A 588 22.41 17.16 30.10
N THR A 589 23.40 17.28 30.99
CA THR A 589 24.10 16.12 31.58
C THR A 589 23.16 15.29 32.47
N GLN A 590 22.25 15.93 33.23
CA GLN A 590 21.24 15.21 34.02
C GLN A 590 20.18 14.51 33.17
N MET A 591 19.78 15.07 32.01
CA MET A 591 18.87 14.38 31.09
C MET A 591 19.50 13.20 30.35
N ILE A 592 20.82 13.23 30.10
CA ILE A 592 21.54 12.11 29.48
C ILE A 592 21.71 10.96 30.49
N ASN A 593 22.02 11.28 31.76
CA ASN A 593 22.15 10.25 32.81
C ASN A 593 20.81 9.64 33.23
N SER A 594 19.68 10.35 33.12
CA SER A 594 18.35 9.80 33.42
C SER A 594 17.76 8.90 32.30
N GLN A 595 18.50 8.65 31.22
CA GLN A 595 18.09 7.75 30.12
C GLN A 595 18.94 6.48 30.04
N THR A 596 19.84 6.26 31.01
CA THR A 596 20.70 5.06 31.09
C THR A 596 20.43 4.17 32.31
N GLU A 597 19.34 4.39 33.05
CA GLU A 597 18.79 3.45 34.05
C GLU A 597 17.42 2.92 33.63
#